data_AF-A0A1I4EFR1-F1
#
_entry.id   AF-A0A1I4EFR1-F1
#
_cell.length_a   1.000
_cell.length_b   1.000
_cell.length_c   1.000
_cell.angle_alpha   90.00
_cell.angle_beta   90.00
_cell.angle_gamma   90.00
#
_symmetry.space_group_name_H-M   'P 1'
#
loop_
_entity.id
_entity.type
_entity.pdbx_description
1 polymer ?
#
loop_
_entity_poly.entity_id
_entity_poly.type
_entity_poly.pdbx_seq_one_letter_code
_entity_poly.pdbx_strand_id
1 'polypeptide(L)'
;MLSPMTTTTPSNRPCTCGSYSYLVLVHEGAKGDKVWQRRDTGCADTTHRTFAAGHDSKLKSLLIAAGIGGHQIQQVSGDVVTAKDALRVAADLGWEDIVREGIARGRGNRP
;
A
#
# COMPACT_ATOMS: atom_id res chain seq x y z
N MET A 1 -5.63 43.18 25.93
CA MET A 1 -6.35 42.19 25.11
C MET A 1 -5.30 41.26 24.51
N LEU A 2 -5.12 40.06 25.07
CA LEU A 2 -4.27 39.03 24.46
C LEU A 2 -5.17 38.06 23.70
N SER A 3 -4.97 37.94 22.39
CA SER A 3 -5.64 36.95 21.57
C SER A 3 -5.10 35.55 21.88
N PRO A 4 -5.94 34.54 22.12
CA PRO A 4 -5.46 33.17 22.26
C PRO A 4 -4.98 32.64 20.90
N MET A 5 -3.75 32.12 20.86
CA MET A 5 -3.25 31.34 19.73
C MET A 5 -4.07 30.04 19.68
N THR A 6 -4.90 29.87 18.66
CA THR A 6 -5.56 28.58 18.38
C THR A 6 -4.50 27.59 17.93
N THR A 7 -4.01 26.79 18.86
CA THR A 7 -3.25 25.58 18.54
C THR A 7 -4.22 24.59 17.91
N THR A 8 -4.27 24.54 16.58
CA THR A 8 -5.00 23.49 15.86
C THR A 8 -4.37 22.15 16.20
N THR A 9 -4.99 21.40 17.12
CA THR A 9 -4.63 20.01 17.37
C THR A 9 -4.71 19.27 16.03
N PRO A 10 -3.63 18.63 15.54
CA PRO A 10 -3.73 17.85 14.31
C PRO A 10 -4.79 16.77 14.51
N SER A 11 -5.88 16.82 13.75
CA SER A 11 -6.91 15.78 13.82
C SER A 11 -6.33 14.45 13.34
N ASN A 12 -6.65 13.36 14.03
CA ASN A 12 -6.30 12.02 13.58
C ASN A 12 -6.90 11.76 12.20
N ARG A 13 -6.05 11.32 11.26
CA ARG A 13 -6.45 10.93 9.91
C ARG A 13 -6.17 9.44 9.69
N PRO A 14 -6.87 8.76 8.77
CA PRO A 14 -6.57 7.37 8.44
C PRO A 14 -5.11 7.19 8.03
N CYS A 15 -4.47 6.09 8.42
CA CYS A 15 -3.13 5.75 7.94
C CYS A 15 -3.15 5.60 6.41
N THR A 16 -2.26 6.31 5.72
CA THR A 16 -2.12 6.21 4.26
C THR A 16 -1.77 4.78 3.83
N CYS A 17 -1.15 3.98 4.69
CA CYS A 17 -0.87 2.57 4.43
C CYS A 17 -2.13 1.72 4.16
N GLY A 18 -3.27 2.09 4.74
CA GLY A 18 -4.54 1.37 4.57
C GLY A 18 -5.21 1.60 3.21
N SER A 19 -4.76 2.61 2.45
CA SER A 19 -5.33 2.89 1.13
C SER A 19 -4.79 2.01 0.01
N TYR A 20 -3.76 1.20 0.28
CA TYR A 20 -3.10 0.39 -0.74
C TYR A 20 -3.49 -1.08 -0.67
N SER A 21 -3.73 -1.67 -1.84
CA SER A 21 -4.02 -3.10 -1.99
C SER A 21 -3.61 -3.63 -3.36
N TYR A 22 -3.57 -4.95 -3.53
CA TYR A 22 -3.56 -5.59 -4.85
C TYR A 22 -4.49 -6.80 -4.86
N LEU A 23 -4.89 -7.23 -6.06
CA LEU A 23 -5.75 -8.38 -6.26
C LEU A 23 -4.94 -9.57 -6.77
N VAL A 24 -5.19 -10.74 -6.21
CA VAL A 24 -4.62 -12.02 -6.65
C VAL A 24 -5.76 -12.89 -7.14
N LEU A 25 -5.65 -13.42 -8.35
CA LEU A 25 -6.59 -14.45 -8.83
C LEU A 25 -6.31 -15.74 -8.07
N VAL A 26 -7.27 -16.19 -7.26
CA VAL A 26 -7.11 -17.41 -6.43
C VAL A 26 -7.88 -18.59 -6.98
N HIS A 27 -8.90 -18.36 -7.80
CA HIS A 27 -9.62 -19.42 -8.48
C HIS A 27 -10.18 -18.92 -9.82
N GLU A 28 -10.06 -19.75 -10.84
CA GLU A 28 -10.75 -19.58 -12.12
C GLU A 28 -11.61 -20.82 -12.35
N GLY A 29 -12.92 -20.63 -12.30
CA GLY A 29 -13.91 -21.68 -12.50
C GLY A 29 -13.98 -22.10 -13.97
N ALA A 30 -14.46 -23.32 -14.22
CA ALA A 30 -14.53 -23.90 -15.57
C ALA A 30 -15.39 -23.11 -16.57
N LYS A 31 -16.24 -22.19 -16.09
CA LYS A 31 -17.09 -21.31 -16.91
C LYS A 31 -16.56 -19.87 -17.04
N GLY A 32 -15.33 -19.61 -16.57
CA GLY A 32 -14.70 -18.29 -16.59
C GLY A 32 -14.97 -17.42 -15.35
N ASP A 33 -15.58 -17.98 -14.31
CA ASP A 33 -15.77 -17.30 -13.03
C ASP A 33 -14.42 -17.04 -12.36
N LYS A 34 -14.13 -15.78 -11.98
CA LYS A 34 -12.85 -15.41 -11.37
C LYS A 34 -13.05 -14.97 -9.93
N VAL A 35 -12.40 -15.68 -9.01
CA VAL A 35 -12.35 -15.29 -7.60
C VAL A 35 -11.05 -14.56 -7.35
N TRP A 36 -11.18 -13.30 -6.94
CA TRP A 36 -10.06 -12.43 -6.63
C TRP A 36 -9.95 -12.25 -5.11
N GLN A 37 -8.74 -12.45 -4.58
CA GLN A 37 -8.43 -12.15 -3.20
C GLN A 37 -7.73 -10.79 -3.12
N ARG A 38 -8.27 -9.89 -2.30
CA ARG A 38 -7.62 -8.63 -1.95
C ARG A 38 -6.50 -8.87 -0.93
N ARG A 39 -5.33 -8.30 -1.20
CA ARG A 39 -4.18 -8.23 -0.30
C ARG A 39 -3.92 -6.77 0.02
N ASP A 40 -3.93 -6.40 1.29
CA ASP A 40 -3.68 -5.05 1.78
C ASP A 40 -2.82 -5.09 3.06
N THR A 41 -2.60 -3.92 3.67
CA THR A 41 -1.82 -3.83 4.91
C THR A 41 -2.60 -4.22 6.18
N GLY A 42 -3.91 -4.51 6.06
CA GLY A 42 -4.82 -4.74 7.19
C GLY A 42 -4.97 -3.54 8.13
N CYS A 43 -4.56 -2.33 7.71
CA CYS A 43 -4.53 -1.17 8.59
C CYS A 43 -5.88 -0.45 8.65
N ALA A 44 -6.41 -0.33 9.86
CA ALA A 44 -7.56 0.51 10.19
C ALA A 44 -7.19 1.66 11.15
N ASP A 45 -5.89 1.89 11.38
CA ASP A 45 -5.41 2.85 12.36
C ASP A 45 -5.55 4.29 11.87
N THR A 46 -5.67 5.21 12.83
CA THR A 46 -5.56 6.64 12.59
C THR A 46 -4.25 7.18 13.17
N THR A 47 -3.71 8.22 12.57
CA THR A 47 -2.43 8.81 12.98
C THR A 47 -2.39 10.31 12.67
N HIS A 48 -1.57 11.05 13.42
CA HIS A 48 -1.21 12.43 13.12
C HIS A 48 -0.12 12.54 12.02
N ARG A 49 0.54 11.42 11.68
CA ARG A 49 1.60 11.35 10.65
C ARG A 49 1.02 10.85 9.31
N THR A 50 1.87 10.60 8.32
CA THR A 50 1.46 9.96 7.06
C THR A 50 1.19 8.46 7.26
N PHE A 51 2.02 7.82 8.08
CA PHE A 51 1.93 6.41 8.44
C PHE A 51 1.94 6.26 9.96
N ALA A 52 1.19 5.30 10.48
CA ALA A 52 1.37 4.83 11.86
C ALA A 52 2.77 4.22 12.02
N ALA A 53 3.26 4.10 13.26
CA ALA A 53 4.60 3.60 13.52
C ALA A 53 4.80 2.18 12.95
N GLY A 54 5.83 2.00 12.11
CA GLY A 54 6.15 0.72 11.46
C GLY A 54 5.24 0.32 10.30
N HIS A 55 4.25 1.15 9.92
CA HIS A 55 3.33 0.83 8.83
C HIS A 55 3.91 1.11 7.45
N ASP A 56 4.95 1.94 7.36
CA ASP A 56 5.75 2.09 6.16
C ASP A 56 6.43 0.76 5.78
N SER A 57 6.94 0.02 6.76
CA SER A 57 7.50 -1.33 6.55
C SER A 57 6.45 -2.32 6.04
N LYS A 58 5.23 -2.30 6.62
CA LYS A 58 4.11 -3.12 6.13
C LYS A 58 3.79 -2.80 4.67
N LEU A 59 3.73 -1.51 4.31
CA LEU A 59 3.46 -1.10 2.95
C LEU A 59 4.60 -1.51 1.99
N LYS A 60 5.87 -1.32 2.36
CA LYS A 60 7.02 -1.78 1.57
C LYS A 60 6.94 -3.29 1.29
N SER A 61 6.60 -4.11 2.28
CA SER A 61 6.41 -5.55 2.12
C SER A 61 5.26 -5.89 1.15
N LEU A 62 4.14 -5.16 1.22
CA LEU A 62 3.03 -5.29 0.28
C LEU A 62 3.48 -4.99 -1.16
N LEU A 63 4.21 -3.90 -1.36
CA LEU A 63 4.74 -3.51 -2.68
C LEU A 63 5.71 -4.56 -3.23
N ILE A 64 6.60 -5.09 -2.40
CA ILE A 64 7.53 -6.16 -2.79
C ILE A 64 6.76 -7.42 -3.20
N ALA A 65 5.78 -7.86 -2.41
CA ALA A 65 4.98 -9.04 -2.73
C ALA A 65 4.20 -8.88 -4.04
N ALA A 66 3.58 -7.71 -4.25
CA ALA A 66 2.90 -7.38 -5.51
C ALA A 66 3.88 -7.39 -6.69
N GLY A 67 5.06 -6.78 -6.54
CA GLY A 67 6.07 -6.73 -7.58
C GLY A 67 6.67 -8.10 -7.92
N ILE A 68 6.85 -8.98 -6.94
CA ILE A 68 7.25 -10.38 -7.18
C ILE A 68 6.19 -11.09 -8.03
N GLY A 69 4.90 -10.93 -7.67
CA GLY A 69 3.77 -11.54 -8.39
C GLY A 69 3.37 -10.84 -9.69
N GLY A 70 3.98 -9.70 -10.03
CA GLY A 70 3.61 -8.91 -11.21
C GLY A 70 2.22 -8.26 -11.10
N HIS A 71 1.74 -8.02 -9.87
CA HIS A 71 0.44 -7.42 -9.61
C HIS A 71 0.52 -5.89 -9.60
N GLN A 72 -0.54 -5.25 -10.09
CA GLN A 72 -0.71 -3.81 -9.93
C GLN A 72 -1.21 -3.48 -8.52
N ILE A 73 -0.65 -2.41 -7.96
CA ILE A 73 -1.08 -1.83 -6.71
C ILE A 73 -2.22 -0.85 -6.99
N GLN A 74 -3.33 -1.07 -6.33
CA GLN A 74 -4.46 -0.16 -6.24
C GLN A 74 -4.25 0.77 -5.04
N GLN A 75 -4.46 2.06 -5.26
CA GLN A 75 -4.55 3.08 -4.22
C GLN A 75 -5.93 3.71 -4.27
N VAL A 76 -6.62 3.74 -3.13
CA VAL A 76 -7.89 4.44 -2.93
C VAL A 76 -7.62 5.85 -2.42
N SER A 77 -8.21 6.86 -3.02
CA SER A 77 -8.12 8.26 -2.57
C SER A 77 -9.46 8.94 -2.78
N GLY A 78 -10.23 9.06 -1.68
CA GLY A 78 -11.65 9.42 -1.78
C GLY A 78 -12.41 8.38 -2.61
N ASP A 79 -13.13 8.84 -3.62
CA ASP A 79 -13.92 8.00 -4.53
C ASP A 79 -13.10 7.51 -5.75
N VAL A 80 -11.80 7.82 -5.80
CA VAL A 80 -10.93 7.46 -6.93
C VAL A 80 -10.07 6.26 -6.58
N VAL A 81 -10.02 5.29 -7.48
CA VAL A 81 -9.07 4.16 -7.43
C VAL A 81 -8.08 4.30 -8.57
N THR A 82 -6.79 4.37 -8.25
CA THR A 82 -5.71 4.35 -9.24
C THR A 82 -4.94 3.05 -9.15
N ALA A 83 -4.58 2.46 -10.29
CA ALA A 83 -3.73 1.27 -10.36
C ALA A 83 -2.37 1.63 -10.99
N LYS A 84 -1.28 1.23 -10.34
CA LYS A 84 0.10 1.44 -10.79
C LYS A 84 0.96 0.22 -10.47
N ASP A 85 2.08 0.07 -11.17
CA ASP A 85 3.06 -0.96 -10.82
C ASP A 85 3.70 -0.67 -9.45
N ALA A 86 4.10 -1.73 -8.75
CA ALA A 86 4.69 -1.62 -7.41
C ALA A 86 5.90 -0.67 -7.36
N LEU A 87 6.76 -0.69 -8.39
CA LEU A 87 7.91 0.21 -8.47
C LEU A 87 7.51 1.66 -8.67
N ARG A 88 6.44 1.93 -9.44
CA ARG A 88 5.96 3.31 -9.63
C ARG A 88 5.39 3.87 -8.34
N VAL A 89 4.61 3.08 -7.59
CA VAL A 89 4.14 3.46 -6.26
C VAL A 89 5.30 3.66 -5.29
N ALA A 90 6.29 2.76 -5.32
CA ALA A 90 7.49 2.91 -4.49
C ALA A 90 8.25 4.20 -4.81
N ALA A 91 8.40 4.56 -6.09
CA ALA A 91 9.01 5.81 -6.52
C ALA A 91 8.24 7.03 -6.02
N ASP A 92 6.91 7.03 -6.13
CA ASP A 92 6.05 8.10 -5.62
C ASP A 92 6.18 8.28 -4.09
N LEU A 93 6.56 7.21 -3.36
CA LEU A 93 6.78 7.19 -1.91
C LEU A 93 8.26 7.36 -1.52
N GLY A 94 9.18 7.48 -2.48
CA GLY A 94 10.62 7.62 -2.23
C GLY A 94 11.32 6.32 -1.78
N TRP A 95 10.77 5.14 -2.10
CA TRP A 95 11.26 3.82 -1.70
C TRP A 95 11.65 2.91 -2.87
N GLU A 96 11.82 3.47 -4.07
CA GLU A 96 12.01 2.69 -5.29
C GLU A 96 13.15 1.67 -5.19
N ASP A 97 14.33 2.10 -4.71
CA ASP A 97 15.51 1.23 -4.63
C ASP A 97 15.30 0.05 -3.67
N ILE A 98 14.74 0.32 -2.48
CA ILE A 98 14.46 -0.70 -1.45
C ILE A 98 13.47 -1.73 -1.98
N VAL A 99 12.39 -1.27 -2.64
CA VAL A 99 11.37 -2.17 -3.19
C VAL A 99 11.92 -2.94 -4.38
N ARG A 100 12.70 -2.30 -5.27
CA ARG A 100 13.34 -2.95 -6.42
C ARG A 100 14.27 -4.07 -5.98
N GLU A 101 15.13 -3.79 -4.99
CA GLU A 101 16.03 -4.79 -4.43
C GLU A 101 15.24 -5.94 -3.77
N GLY A 102 14.20 -5.63 -2.99
CA GLY A 102 13.32 -6.63 -2.38
C GLY A 102 12.66 -7.56 -3.41
N ILE A 103 12.18 -7.00 -4.52
CA ILE A 103 11.60 -7.79 -5.63
C ILE A 103 12.65 -8.69 -6.28
N ALA A 104 13.85 -8.15 -6.57
CA ALA A 104 14.93 -8.91 -7.19
C ALA A 104 15.35 -10.10 -6.32
N ARG A 105 15.53 -9.87 -5.01
CA ARG A 105 15.84 -10.92 -4.03
C ARG A 105 14.73 -11.97 -3.95
N GLY A 106 13.47 -11.55 -3.91
CA GLY A 106 12.32 -12.46 -3.83
C GLY A 106 12.13 -13.34 -5.08
N ARG A 107 12.45 -12.82 -6.27
CA ARG A 107 12.40 -13.59 -7.53
C ARG A 107 13.55 -14.59 -7.67
N GLY A 108 14.74 -14.24 -7.19
CA GLY A 108 15.91 -15.12 -7.22
C GLY A 108 15.84 -16.29 -6.23
N ASN A 109 14.95 -16.23 -5.24
CA ASN A 109 14.81 -17.23 -4.19
C ASN A 109 13.61 -18.18 -4.39
N ARG A 110 13.20 -18.42 -5.65
CA ARG A 110 12.15 -19.38 -5.99
C ARG A 110 12.75 -20.79 -5.98
N PRO A 111 12.31 -21.71 -5.09
CA PRO A 111 12.71 -23.12 -5.17
C PRO A 111 12.21 -23.79 -6.45
#